data_AF-A0A7V8BED3-F1
#
_entry.id   AF-A0A7V8BED3-F1
#
_cell.length_a   1.000
_cell.length_b   1.000
_cell.length_c   1.000
_cell.angle_alpha   90.00
_cell.angle_beta   90.00
_cell.angle_gamma   90.00
#
_symmetry.space_group_name_H-M   'P 1'
#
loop_
_entity.id
_entity.type
_entity.pdbx_description
1 polymer ?
#
loop_
_entity_poly.entity_id
_entity_poly.type
_entity_poly.pdbx_seq_one_letter_code
_entity_poly.pdbx_strand_id
1 'polypeptide(L)' 'MLGVAPETCIMIGDDLARDVEPAAALGMLCFQVTQANRREVFEGGLDALRSDDDQE' A
#
# COMPACT_ATOMS: atom_id res chain seq x y z
N MET A 1 18.61 6.14 0.58
CA MET A 1 17.55 5.82 1.57
C MET A 1 16.61 7.01 1.58
N LEU A 2 15.32 6.83 1.31
CA LEU A 2 14.37 7.93 1.06
C LEU A 2 14.02 8.77 2.31
N GLY A 3 14.46 8.34 3.50
CA GLY A 3 14.20 9.06 4.76
C GLY A 3 12.75 8.99 5.24
N VAL A 4 11.90 8.24 4.53
CA VAL A 4 10.49 8.01 4.88
C VAL A 4 10.38 6.69 5.65
N ALA A 5 9.60 6.70 6.72
CA ALA A 5 9.33 5.50 7.50
C ALA A 5 8.43 4.55 6.68
N PRO A 6 8.79 3.25 6.53
CA PRO A 6 8.01 2.32 5.71
C PRO A 6 6.52 2.24 6.10
N GLU A 7 6.19 2.41 7.37
CA GLU A 7 4.83 2.42 7.90
C GLU A 7 3.95 3.54 7.35
N THR A 8 4.54 4.60 6.78
CA THR A 8 3.81 5.68 6.10
C THR A 8 3.79 5.50 4.59
N CYS A 9 4.21 4.34 4.09
CA CYS A 9 4.28 4.05 2.66
C CYS A 9 3.22 3.03 2.25
N ILE A 10 2.76 3.14 0.99
CA ILE A 10 1.87 2.18 0.35
C ILE A 10 2.65 1.38 -0.70
N MET A 11 2.44 0.06 -0.73
CA MET A 11 2.89 -0.82 -1.80
C MET A 11 1.71 -1.36 -2.61
N ILE A 12 1.76 -1.20 -3.94
CA ILE A 12 0.81 -1.79 -4.89
C ILE A 12 1.61 -2.64 -5.87
N GLY A 13 1.39 -3.95 -5.85
CA GLY A 13 2.10 -4.92 -6.70
C GLY A 13 1.19 -6.06 -7.13
N ASP A 14 1.49 -6.68 -8.27
CA ASP A 14 0.72 -7.82 -8.78
C ASP A 14 1.22 -9.17 -8.27
N ASP A 15 2.49 -9.22 -7.85
CA ASP A 15 3.16 -10.41 -7.36
C ASP A 15 3.28 -10.43 -5.83
N LEU A 16 2.75 -11.48 -5.22
CA LEU A 16 2.78 -11.61 -3.76
C LEU A 16 4.20 -11.74 -3.20
N ALA A 17 5.02 -12.60 -3.79
CA ALA A 17 6.32 -12.95 -3.23
C ALA A 17 7.37 -11.86 -3.49
N ARG A 18 7.25 -11.15 -4.62
CA ARG A 18 8.21 -10.11 -5.01
C ARG A 18 7.86 -8.73 -4.45
N ASP A 19 6.58 -8.42 -4.34
CA ASP A 19 6.13 -7.05 -4.01
C ASP A 19 5.49 -6.98 -2.62
N VAL A 20 4.44 -7.77 -2.39
CA VAL A 20 3.53 -7.60 -1.24
C VAL A 20 4.16 -8.12 0.06
N GLU A 21 4.69 -9.34 0.07
CA GLU A 21 5.25 -9.96 1.27
C GLU A 21 6.48 -9.19 1.81
N PRO A 22 7.45 -8.77 0.96
CA PRO A 22 8.58 -7.97 1.45
C PRO A 22 8.16 -6.60 2.00
N ALA A 23 7.21 -5.94 1.34
CA ALA A 23 6.71 -4.64 1.78
C ALA A 23 5.92 -4.74 3.10
N ALA A 24 5.07 -5.76 3.24
CA ALA A 24 4.33 -6.02 4.46
C ALA A 24 5.28 -6.33 5.64
N ALA A 25 6.37 -7.07 5.39
CA ALA A 25 7.40 -7.33 6.39
C ALA A 25 8.13 -6.05 6.88
N LEU A 26 8.12 -4.98 6.07
CA LEU A 26 8.63 -3.66 6.46
C LEU A 26 7.57 -2.80 7.16
N GLY A 27 6.32 -3.24 7.28
CA GLY A 27 5.23 -2.49 7.91
C GLY A 27 4.47 -1.57 6.96
N MET A 28 4.72 -1.65 5.65
CA MET A 28 3.98 -0.87 4.66
C MET A 28 2.52 -1.33 4.54
N LEU A 29 1.62 -0.43 4.19
CA LEU A 29 0.28 -0.81 3.76
C LEU A 29 0.33 -1.40 2.36
N CYS A 30 -0.18 -2.62 2.17
CA CYS A 30 0.02 -3.37 0.93
C CYS A 30 -1.30 -3.77 0.26
N PHE A 31 -1.35 -3.60 -1.06
CA PHE A 31 -2.47 -4.05 -1.90
C PHE A 31 -1.97 -4.91 -3.05
N GLN A 32 -2.51 -6.12 -3.17
CA GLN A 32 -2.27 -6.94 -4.35
C GLN A 32 -3.22 -6.52 -5.48
N VAL A 33 -2.66 -6.08 -6.61
CA VAL A 33 -3.43 -5.74 -7.81
C VAL A 33 -3.51 -6.89 -8.79
N THR A 34 -4.71 -7.11 -9.33
CA THR A 34 -5.01 -8.03 -10.41
C THR A 34 -5.84 -7.28 -11.46
N GLN A 35 -6.07 -7.92 -12.61
CA GLN A 35 -6.96 -7.32 -13.63
C GLN A 35 -8.40 -7.15 -13.12
N ALA A 36 -8.84 -7.94 -12.14
CA ALA A 36 -10.21 -7.94 -11.64
C ALA A 36 -10.47 -6.82 -10.60
N ASN A 37 -9.47 -6.45 -9.79
CA ASN A 37 -9.65 -5.57 -8.63
C ASN A 37 -8.93 -4.21 -8.75
N ARG A 38 -8.38 -3.85 -9.91
CA ARG A 38 -7.61 -2.62 -10.12
C ARG A 38 -8.30 -1.33 -9.61
N ARG A 39 -9.63 -1.24 -9.74
CA ARG A 39 -10.40 -0.09 -9.28
C ARG A 39 -10.51 -0.05 -7.76
N GLU A 40 -10.83 -1.19 -7.16
CA GLU A 40 -10.96 -1.35 -5.71
C GLU A 40 -9.62 -1.07 -5.01
N VAL A 41 -8.51 -1.56 -5.58
CA VAL A 41 -7.16 -1.29 -5.07
C VAL A 41 -6.81 0.19 -5.14
N PHE A 42 -7.17 0.87 -6.23
CA PHE A 42 -6.92 2.30 -6.38
C PHE A 42 -7.74 3.14 -5.38
N GLU A 43 -9.05 2.85 -5.26
CA GLU A 43 -9.94 3.52 -4.31
C GLU A 43 -9.51 3.25 -2.86
N GLY A 44 -9.19 2.00 -2.51
CA GLY A 44 -8.70 1.64 -1.18
C GLY A 44 -7.36 2.28 -0.81
N GLY A 45 -6.44 2.41 -1.78
CA GLY A 45 -5.18 3.13 -1.58
C GLY A 45 -5.37 4.63 -1.33
N LEU A 46 -6.33 5.26 -2.02
CA LEU A 46 -6.69 6.67 -1.80
C LEU A 46 -7.32 6.90 -0.43
N ASP A 47 -8.22 6.01 0.00
CA ASP A 47 -8.89 6.13 1.30
C ASP A 47 -7.92 5.92 2.46
N ALA A 48 -6.95 5.01 2.30
CA ALA A 48 -5.88 4.83 3.27
C ALA A 48 -5.04 6.10 3.47
N LEU A 49 -4.71 6.81 2.39
CA LEU A 49 -3.96 8.07 2.49
C LEU A 49 -4.74 9.18 3.19
N ARG A 50 -6.08 9.19 3.09
CA ARG A 50 -6.93 10.21 3.71
C ARG A 50 -7.19 9.96 5.20
N SER A 51 -7.16 8.69 5.62
CA SER A 51 -7.41 8.32 7.01
C SER A 51 -6.31 8.80 7.97
N ASP A 52 -5.16 9.16 7.43
CA ASP A 52 -4.05 9.77 8.18
C ASP A 52 -4.20 11.29 8.33
N ASP A 53 -4.90 11.96 7.40
CA ASP A 53 -5.13 13.42 7.42
C ASP A 53 -6.26 13.82 8.41
N ASP A 54 -7.23 12.92 8.65
CA ASP A 54 -8.38 13.18 9.53
C ASP A 54 -8.08 13.02 11.04
N GLN A 55 -6.81 12.78 11.41
CA GLN A 55 -6.36 12.63 12.81
C GLN A 55 -5.70 13.89 13.41
N GLU A 56 -5.75 15.05 12.73
CA GLU A 56 -5.27 16.35 13.25
C GLU A 56 -6.31 17.13 14.08
#